data_AF-A0A1G0KCZ3-F1
#
_entry.id   AF-A0A1G0KCZ3-F1
#
_cell.length_a   1.000
_cell.length_b   1.000
_cell.length_c   1.000
_cell.angle_alpha   90.00
_cell.angle_beta   90.00
_cell.angle_gamma   90.00
#
_symmetry.space_group_name_H-M   'P 1'
#
loop_
_entity.id
_entity.type
_entity.pdbx_description
1 polymer ?
#
loop_
_entity_poly.entity_id
_entity_poly.type
_entity_poly.pdbx_seq_one_letter_code
_entity_poly.pdbx_strand_id
1 'polypeptide(L)'
;MIMGLVQRSVLHSTLIGAVFAASTAVMAGEEPMMCAVNETNACTKGEKCTRGAASDINMPLLMKISPGEKEILSLAEDGTRRVSKIKNSATDVDNRFVVYQGVEQGGAWSVVVDTKNGAMTVSIAAGDTDAYVLYGACSRSILKP
;
A
#
# COMPACT_ATOMS: atom_id res chain seq x y z
N MET A 1 6.56 71.27 -42.51
CA MET A 1 7.03 71.13 -41.12
C MET A 1 6.16 70.05 -40.48
N ILE A 2 6.62 68.79 -40.48
CA ILE A 2 5.83 67.62 -40.10
C ILE A 2 6.46 66.98 -38.85
N MET A 3 5.59 66.79 -37.86
CA MET A 3 5.56 65.90 -36.69
C MET A 3 6.76 64.97 -36.42
N GLY A 4 7.16 64.92 -35.14
CA GLY A 4 8.37 64.28 -34.62
C GLY A 4 8.36 62.77 -34.43
N LEU A 5 9.58 62.24 -34.34
CA LEU A 5 9.94 60.88 -33.98
C LEU A 5 10.70 60.92 -32.65
N VAL A 6 10.11 60.39 -31.58
CA VAL A 6 10.82 60.08 -30.33
C VAL A 6 10.86 58.57 -30.19
N GLN A 7 12.06 58.03 -30.39
CA GLN A 7 12.39 56.61 -30.34
C GLN A 7 12.36 56.13 -28.89
N ARG A 8 11.39 55.26 -28.55
CA ARG A 8 11.30 54.62 -27.24
C ARG A 8 12.12 53.34 -27.22
N SER A 9 13.27 53.38 -26.54
CA SER A 9 14.09 52.22 -26.20
C SER A 9 13.33 51.31 -25.22
N VAL A 10 12.89 50.13 -25.68
CA VAL A 10 12.30 49.11 -24.81
C VAL A 10 13.37 48.11 -24.40
N LEU A 11 13.82 48.25 -23.16
CA LEU A 11 14.69 47.32 -22.44
C LEU A 11 13.93 45.97 -22.30
N HIS A 12 14.31 44.96 -23.08
CA HIS A 12 13.76 43.61 -22.94
C HIS A 12 14.53 42.87 -21.84
N SER A 13 14.02 42.96 -20.61
CA SER A 13 14.48 42.15 -19.48
C SER A 13 13.88 40.75 -19.61
N THR A 14 14.60 39.82 -20.23
CA THR A 14 14.23 38.40 -20.30
C THR A 14 14.38 37.76 -18.92
N LEU A 15 13.27 37.68 -18.19
CA LEU A 15 13.12 36.89 -16.98
C LEU A 15 13.17 35.40 -17.37
N ILE A 16 14.30 34.73 -17.19
CA ILE A 16 14.42 33.27 -17.33
C ILE A 16 13.75 32.66 -16.10
N GLY A 17 12.46 32.34 -16.21
CA GLY A 17 11.73 31.59 -15.19
C GLY A 17 12.26 30.16 -15.15
N ALA A 18 12.94 29.80 -14.07
CA ALA A 18 13.29 28.41 -13.78
C ALA A 18 12.00 27.61 -13.57
N VAL A 19 11.59 26.85 -14.58
CA VAL A 19 10.50 25.88 -14.45
C VAL A 19 11.02 24.74 -13.60
N PHE A 20 10.75 24.77 -12.30
CA PHE A 20 10.85 23.58 -11.46
C PHE A 20 9.81 22.60 -11.98
N ALA A 21 10.26 21.61 -12.74
CA ALA A 21 9.48 20.43 -13.02
C ALA A 21 9.28 19.71 -11.68
N ALA A 22 8.17 19.98 -11.01
CA ALA A 22 7.67 19.13 -9.96
C ALA A 22 7.38 17.78 -10.61
N SER A 23 8.30 16.83 -10.45
CA SER A 23 8.03 15.43 -10.71
C SER A 23 6.89 15.03 -9.76
N THR A 24 5.66 14.96 -10.29
CA THR A 24 4.59 14.22 -9.64
C THR A 24 5.07 12.79 -9.57
N ALA A 25 5.69 12.41 -8.45
CA ALA A 25 5.93 11.03 -8.12
C ALA A 25 4.63 10.29 -8.39
N VAL A 26 4.69 9.32 -9.30
CA VAL A 26 3.55 8.50 -9.68
C VAL A 26 2.87 8.02 -8.40
N MET A 27 1.66 8.50 -8.15
CA MET A 27 0.75 7.94 -7.15
C MET A 27 0.25 6.60 -7.67
N ALA A 28 1.16 5.62 -7.78
CA ALA A 28 0.78 4.25 -8.03
C ALA A 28 0.09 3.70 -6.78
N GLY A 29 -1.22 3.47 -6.87
CA GLY A 29 -1.91 2.55 -5.97
C GLY A 29 -2.62 3.17 -4.76
N GLU A 30 -3.34 4.28 -4.92
CA GLU A 30 -4.30 4.74 -3.90
C GLU A 30 -5.64 3.99 -3.93
N GLU A 31 -5.97 3.33 -5.05
CA GLU A 31 -7.22 2.60 -5.19
C GLU A 31 -7.32 1.47 -4.16
N PRO A 32 -8.42 1.38 -3.40
CA PRO A 32 -8.62 0.30 -2.46
C PRO A 32 -8.72 -1.04 -3.20
N MET A 33 -8.34 -2.10 -2.50
CA MET A 33 -8.37 -3.47 -3.01
C MET A 33 -8.94 -4.40 -1.95
N MET A 34 -9.79 -5.33 -2.40
CA MET A 34 -10.29 -6.41 -1.56
C MET A 34 -9.36 -7.61 -1.72
N CYS A 35 -8.88 -8.16 -0.61
CA CYS A 35 -8.00 -9.31 -0.59
C CYS A 35 -8.64 -10.46 0.17
N ALA A 36 -8.41 -11.67 -0.31
CA ALA A 36 -8.82 -12.91 0.32
C ALA A 36 -7.60 -13.74 0.71
N VAL A 37 -7.64 -14.33 1.90
CA VAL A 37 -6.64 -15.29 2.38
C VAL A 37 -7.08 -16.70 1.98
N ASN A 38 -6.17 -17.43 1.33
CA ASN A 38 -6.43 -18.78 0.84
C ASN A 38 -5.69 -19.85 1.64
N GLU A 39 -4.57 -19.47 2.27
CA GLU A 39 -3.71 -20.38 3.00
C GLU A 39 -3.01 -19.66 4.15
N THR A 40 -2.86 -20.35 5.28
CA THR A 40 -2.08 -19.88 6.43
C THR A 40 -1.04 -20.90 6.85
N ASN A 41 0.10 -20.41 7.29
CA ASN A 41 1.15 -21.17 7.96
C ASN A 41 1.43 -20.50 9.30
N ALA A 42 1.15 -21.20 10.39
CA ALA A 42 1.35 -20.73 11.76
C ALA A 42 2.57 -21.40 12.37
N CYS A 43 3.46 -20.60 12.94
CA CYS A 43 4.73 -21.05 13.48
C CYS A 43 4.86 -20.58 14.94
N THR A 44 5.16 -21.52 15.83
CA THR A 44 5.54 -21.22 17.21
C THR A 44 7.00 -21.57 17.41
N LYS A 45 7.72 -20.73 18.16
CA LYS A 45 9.17 -20.86 18.41
C LYS A 45 9.52 -22.25 18.94
N GLY A 46 10.41 -22.94 18.23
CA GLY A 46 10.88 -24.29 18.60
C GLY A 46 10.01 -25.44 18.05
N GLU A 47 8.90 -25.12 17.40
CA GLU A 47 8.00 -26.09 16.78
C GLU A 47 8.05 -26.04 15.26
N LYS A 48 7.38 -27.00 14.62
CA LYS A 48 7.19 -26.99 13.16
C LYS A 48 6.04 -26.05 12.82
N CYS A 49 6.19 -25.29 11.74
CA CYS A 49 5.06 -24.54 11.20
C CYS A 49 3.96 -25.50 10.73
N THR A 50 2.72 -25.16 11.04
CA THR A 50 1.54 -25.93 10.64
C THR A 50 0.73 -25.15 9.61
N ARG A 51 0.30 -25.84 8.56
CA ARG A 51 -0.60 -25.28 7.54
C ARG A 51 -2.04 -25.42 8.03
N GLY A 52 -2.84 -24.37 7.88
CA GLY A 52 -4.24 -24.38 8.32
C GLY A 52 -5.12 -23.43 7.52
N ALA A 53 -6.35 -23.29 7.99
CA ALA A 53 -7.27 -22.26 7.55
C ALA A 53 -7.01 -20.93 8.28
N ALA A 54 -7.53 -19.82 7.76
CA ALA A 54 -7.44 -18.53 8.46
C ALA A 54 -8.20 -18.56 9.80
N SER A 55 -9.32 -19.28 9.86
CA SER A 55 -10.14 -19.49 11.06
C SER A 55 -9.36 -20.13 12.21
N ASP A 56 -8.46 -21.07 11.91
CA ASP A 56 -7.69 -21.82 12.90
C ASP A 56 -6.79 -20.92 13.76
N ILE A 57 -6.47 -19.73 13.25
CA ILE A 57 -5.63 -18.72 13.90
C ILE A 57 -6.36 -17.38 14.08
N ASN A 58 -7.70 -17.37 14.01
CA ASN A 58 -8.52 -16.16 14.15
C ASN A 58 -8.09 -15.03 13.20
N MET A 59 -7.62 -15.40 12.00
CA MET A 59 -7.26 -14.48 10.93
C MET A 59 -8.46 -14.25 10.01
N PRO A 60 -8.65 -13.01 9.53
CA PRO A 60 -9.75 -12.67 8.66
C PRO A 60 -9.59 -13.34 7.28
N LEU A 61 -10.69 -13.88 6.76
CA LEU A 61 -10.72 -14.41 5.39
C LEU A 61 -10.66 -13.29 4.35
N LEU A 62 -11.28 -12.14 4.66
CA LEU A 62 -11.36 -10.98 3.79
C LEU A 62 -10.79 -9.74 4.47
N MET A 63 -10.02 -8.97 3.71
CA MET A 63 -9.52 -7.67 4.15
C MET A 63 -9.52 -6.66 3.01
N LYS A 64 -9.87 -5.41 3.34
CA LYS A 64 -9.79 -4.26 2.44
C LYS A 64 -8.52 -3.47 2.77
N ILE A 65 -7.58 -3.44 1.84
CA ILE A 65 -6.43 -2.55 1.91
C ILE A 65 -6.84 -1.23 1.26
N SER A 66 -6.71 -0.12 1.99
CA SER A 66 -7.07 1.22 1.54
C SER A 66 -5.83 2.13 1.65
N PRO A 67 -4.95 2.16 0.64
CA PRO A 67 -3.68 2.87 0.73
C PRO A 67 -3.86 4.38 0.92
N GLY A 68 -4.87 4.99 0.28
CA GLY A 68 -5.21 6.40 0.48
C GLY A 68 -5.66 6.73 1.91
N GLU A 69 -6.26 5.77 2.62
CA GLU A 69 -6.66 5.89 4.03
C GLU A 69 -5.56 5.41 5.01
N LYS A 70 -4.44 4.88 4.47
CA LYS A 70 -3.35 4.24 5.22
C LYS A 70 -3.84 3.18 6.20
N GLU A 71 -4.77 2.34 5.78
CA GLU A 71 -5.32 1.29 6.63
C GLU A 71 -5.65 -0.01 5.91
N ILE A 72 -5.68 -1.07 6.70
CA ILE A 72 -6.22 -2.37 6.35
C ILE A 72 -7.41 -2.63 7.27
N LEU A 73 -8.60 -2.71 6.69
CA LEU A 73 -9.82 -3.09 7.39
C LEU A 73 -10.02 -4.59 7.21
N SER A 74 -10.29 -5.30 8.29
CA SER A 74 -10.68 -6.71 8.26
C SER A 74 -11.89 -6.96 9.14
N LEU A 75 -12.59 -8.06 8.85
CA LEU A 75 -13.72 -8.54 9.63
C LEU A 75 -13.32 -9.88 10.24
N ALA A 76 -13.42 -9.97 11.56
CA ALA A 76 -13.38 -11.24 12.26
C ALA A 76 -14.68 -12.02 11.98
N GLU A 77 -14.68 -13.33 12.26
CA GLU A 77 -15.84 -14.19 12.03
C GLU A 77 -17.08 -13.77 12.81
N ASP A 78 -16.88 -13.15 13.99
CA ASP A 78 -17.95 -12.60 14.83
C ASP A 78 -18.51 -11.25 14.31
N GLY A 79 -18.02 -10.76 13.18
CA GLY A 79 -18.39 -9.48 12.59
C GLY A 79 -17.65 -8.27 13.17
N THR A 80 -16.74 -8.48 14.13
CA THR A 80 -15.92 -7.41 14.71
C THR A 80 -15.01 -6.82 13.64
N ARG A 81 -15.07 -5.49 13.48
CA ARG A 81 -14.19 -4.73 12.60
C ARG A 81 -12.83 -4.52 13.27
N ARG A 82 -11.75 -4.93 12.60
CA ARG A 82 -10.36 -4.66 13.00
C ARG A 82 -9.72 -3.75 11.98
N VAL A 83 -9.02 -2.71 12.46
CA VAL A 83 -8.35 -1.73 11.59
C VAL A 83 -6.87 -1.69 11.95
N SER A 84 -6.03 -2.07 11.00
CA SER A 84 -4.58 -1.97 11.10
C SER A 84 -4.06 -0.78 10.32
N LYS A 85 -3.18 0.03 10.93
CA LYS A 85 -2.63 1.23 10.28
C LYS A 85 -1.36 0.92 9.50
N ILE A 86 -1.35 1.31 8.23
CA ILE A 86 -0.17 1.25 7.34
C ILE A 86 0.80 2.35 7.78
N LYS A 87 1.97 1.95 8.29
CA LYS A 87 3.04 2.87 8.73
C LYS A 87 4.01 3.18 7.61
N ASN A 88 4.26 2.22 6.71
CA ASN A 88 5.11 2.40 5.55
C ASN A 88 4.49 1.71 4.33
N SER A 89 4.71 2.29 3.16
CA SER A 89 4.39 1.72 1.87
C SER A 89 5.55 1.94 0.92
N ALA A 90 5.95 0.91 0.19
CA ALA A 90 7.00 0.99 -0.81
C ALA A 90 6.60 0.17 -2.04
N THR A 91 7.23 0.48 -3.16
CA THR A 91 7.08 -0.26 -4.40
C THR A 91 8.47 -0.70 -4.86
N ASP A 92 8.58 -1.88 -5.46
CA ASP A 92 9.83 -2.33 -6.07
C ASP A 92 10.21 -1.49 -7.31
N VAL A 93 11.44 -1.68 -7.80
CA VAL A 93 11.99 -0.89 -8.91
C VAL A 93 11.11 -0.97 -10.17
N ASP A 94 10.49 -2.13 -10.41
CA ASP A 94 9.69 -2.39 -11.61
C ASP A 94 8.19 -2.07 -11.44
N ASN A 95 7.77 -1.56 -10.27
CA ASN A 95 6.37 -1.37 -9.91
C ASN A 95 5.49 -2.63 -9.98
N ARG A 96 6.12 -3.80 -9.90
CA ARG A 96 5.47 -5.10 -9.88
C ARG A 96 4.94 -5.45 -8.49
N PHE A 97 5.63 -5.06 -7.43
CA PHE A 97 5.26 -5.40 -6.06
C PHE A 97 5.06 -4.14 -5.26
N VAL A 98 3.88 -4.03 -4.63
CA VAL A 98 3.63 -3.04 -3.59
C VAL A 98 3.74 -3.72 -2.23
N VAL A 99 4.39 -3.04 -1.29
CA VAL A 99 4.64 -3.50 0.07
C VAL A 99 3.98 -2.53 1.03
N TYR A 100 3.19 -3.04 1.97
CA TYR A 100 2.61 -2.29 3.08
C TYR A 100 3.10 -2.87 4.40
N GLN A 101 3.48 -2.03 5.35
CA GLN A 101 4.03 -2.45 6.63
C GLN A 101 3.43 -1.69 7.80
N GLY A 102 3.36 -2.34 8.94
CA GLY A 102 2.87 -1.73 10.18
C GLY A 102 3.33 -2.49 11.42
N VAL A 103 2.97 -1.91 12.57
CA VAL A 103 3.24 -2.46 13.90
C VAL A 103 1.98 -2.37 14.74
N GLU A 104 1.66 -3.44 15.46
CA GLU A 104 0.48 -3.56 16.31
C GLU A 104 0.75 -4.49 17.48
N GLN A 105 0.30 -4.11 18.69
CA GLN A 105 0.29 -4.96 19.89
C GLN A 105 1.65 -5.66 20.18
N GLY A 106 2.77 -4.97 19.95
CA GLY A 106 4.11 -5.53 20.17
C GLY A 106 4.61 -6.45 19.05
N GLY A 107 3.84 -6.62 17.97
CA GLY A 107 4.22 -7.30 16.75
C GLY A 107 4.40 -6.36 15.55
N ALA A 108 4.80 -6.94 14.44
CA ALA A 108 4.97 -6.27 13.16
C ALA A 108 4.38 -7.12 12.04
N TRP A 109 3.93 -6.47 10.98
CA TRP A 109 3.40 -7.15 9.81
C TRP A 109 3.88 -6.48 8.51
N SER A 110 3.92 -7.29 7.46
CA SER A 110 4.20 -6.86 6.10
C SER A 110 3.23 -7.56 5.14
N VAL A 111 2.65 -6.81 4.23
CA VAL A 111 1.84 -7.31 3.12
C VAL A 111 2.55 -6.97 1.83
N VAL A 112 2.75 -7.96 0.97
CA VAL A 112 3.29 -7.78 -0.38
C VAL A 112 2.20 -8.17 -1.36
N VAL A 113 1.94 -7.33 -2.36
CA VAL A 113 1.00 -7.63 -3.44
C VAL A 113 1.65 -7.46 -4.80
N ASP A 114 1.59 -8.50 -5.63
CA ASP A 114 1.93 -8.41 -7.05
C ASP A 114 0.82 -7.62 -7.77
N THR A 115 1.17 -6.45 -8.29
CA THR A 115 0.25 -5.51 -8.93
C THR A 115 -0.30 -6.03 -10.25
N LYS A 116 0.35 -7.02 -10.87
CA LYS A 116 -0.01 -7.57 -12.17
C LYS A 116 -1.10 -8.63 -12.08
N ASN A 117 -1.00 -9.54 -11.11
CA ASN A 117 -1.94 -10.67 -10.97
C ASN A 117 -2.70 -10.68 -9.64
N GLY A 118 -2.40 -9.75 -8.73
CA GLY A 118 -3.04 -9.63 -7.44
C GLY A 118 -2.55 -10.63 -6.39
N ALA A 119 -1.57 -11.47 -6.67
CA ALA A 119 -1.05 -12.43 -5.69
C ALA A 119 -0.55 -11.70 -4.44
N MET A 120 -0.93 -12.19 -3.26
CA MET A 120 -0.65 -11.55 -1.99
C MET A 120 0.09 -12.51 -1.06
N THR A 121 1.10 -11.98 -0.37
CA THR A 121 1.78 -12.65 0.75
C THR A 121 1.75 -11.73 1.95
N VAL A 122 1.43 -12.26 3.12
CA VAL A 122 1.45 -11.55 4.40
C VAL A 122 2.41 -12.27 5.33
N SER A 123 3.27 -11.52 6.02
CA SER A 123 4.05 -12.03 7.13
C SER A 123 3.75 -11.23 8.39
N ILE A 124 3.66 -11.93 9.52
CA ILE A 124 3.36 -11.34 10.83
C ILE A 124 4.33 -11.94 11.84
N ALA A 125 5.04 -11.08 12.56
CA ALA A 125 5.74 -11.43 13.78
C ALA A 125 4.89 -10.96 14.97
N ALA A 126 4.46 -11.88 15.83
CA ALA A 126 3.57 -11.61 16.94
C ALA A 126 4.30 -11.89 18.27
N GLY A 127 4.75 -10.82 18.92
CA GLY A 127 5.56 -10.94 20.14
C GLY A 127 6.90 -11.63 19.88
N ASP A 128 7.31 -12.51 20.80
CA ASP A 128 8.59 -13.23 20.77
C ASP A 128 8.46 -14.75 20.53
N THR A 129 7.23 -15.25 20.39
CA THR A 129 6.90 -16.68 20.26
C THR A 129 6.32 -17.06 18.92
N ASP A 130 5.47 -16.22 18.34
CA ASP A 130 4.59 -16.62 17.24
C ASP A 130 4.87 -15.84 15.96
N ALA A 131 4.74 -16.53 14.83
CA ALA A 131 4.84 -15.96 13.50
C ALA A 131 3.84 -16.60 12.55
N TYR A 132 3.34 -15.81 11.61
CA TYR A 132 2.37 -16.25 10.62
C TYR A 132 2.81 -15.85 9.23
N VAL A 133 2.60 -16.74 8.26
CA VAL A 133 2.70 -16.44 6.83
C VAL A 133 1.37 -16.79 6.17
N LEU A 134 0.75 -15.83 5.52
CA LEU A 134 -0.52 -16.01 4.82
C LEU A 134 -0.32 -15.77 3.33
N TYR A 135 -1.03 -16.56 2.52
CA TYR A 135 -1.07 -16.40 1.07
C TYR A 135 -2.50 -16.13 0.62
N GLY A 136 -2.63 -15.37 -0.45
CA GLY A 136 -3.93 -14.96 -0.94
C GLY A 136 -3.87 -14.23 -2.27
N ALA A 137 -4.95 -13.54 -2.58
CA ALA A 137 -5.04 -12.70 -3.76
C ALA A 137 -5.90 -11.47 -3.48
N CYS A 138 -5.59 -10.39 -4.19
CA CYS A 138 -6.29 -9.13 -4.13
C CYS A 138 -6.90 -8.76 -5.48
N SER A 139 -8.05 -8.11 -5.44
CA SER A 139 -8.72 -7.56 -6.61
C SER A 139 -9.23 -6.15 -6.34
N ARG A 140 -8.99 -5.27 -7.31
CA ARG A 140 -9.57 -3.92 -7.36
C ARG A 140 -10.93 -3.90 -8.05
N SER A 141 -11.21 -4.88 -8.93
CA SER A 141 -12.45 -4.89 -9.72
C SER A 141 -13.69 -5.15 -8.88
N ILE A 142 -13.55 -5.85 -7.75
CA ILE A 142 -14.67 -6.17 -6.84
C ILE A 142 -15.24 -4.91 -6.17
N LEU A 143 -14.46 -3.83 -6.07
CA LEU A 143 -14.88 -2.59 -5.41
C LEU A 143 -15.39 -1.52 -6.39
N LYS A 144 -15.39 -1.79 -7.70
CA LYS A 144 -15.94 -0.87 -8.70
C LYS A 144 -17.46 -1.06 -8.76
N PRO A 145 -18.27 0.02 -8.65
CA PRO A 145 -19.72 -0.05 -8.75
C PRO A 145 -20.22 -0.48 -10.13
#